data_AF-A0A350X3K3-F1
#
_entry.id   AF-A0A350X3K3-F1
#
_cell.length_a   1.000
_cell.length_b   1.000
_cell.length_c   1.000
_cell.angle_alpha   90.00
_cell.angle_beta   90.00
_cell.angle_gamma   90.00
#
_symmetry.space_group_name_H-M   'P 1'
#
loop_
_entity.id
_entity.type
_entity.pdbx_description
1 polymer ?
#
loop_
_entity_poly.entity_id
_entity_poly.type
_entity_poly.pdbx_seq_one_letter_code
_entity_poly.pdbx_strand_id
1 'polypeptide(L)'
;VMQGTPYIYQGEEIGMTNVQFETLDEYNDIEIKQFYRDNIKKGYTHEEMMEAIWKNGRDNARTPVQWDNSENAGFTSAQPWLNVNPNYKEINVQAALEDKDSVFYHYKALIDLRKNSEFSDLIVYGNYELLLPDHEQVFAYKRTHEGKTLLVVA
;
A
#
# COMPACT_ATOMS: atom_id res chain seq x y z
N VAL A 1 -3.83 -14.19 2.79
CA VAL A 1 -4.23 -15.36 1.95
C VAL A 1 -5.71 -15.70 2.20
N MET A 2 -6.59 -14.72 2.04
CA MET A 2 -8.04 -14.92 2.19
C MET A 2 -8.65 -15.55 0.93
N GLN A 3 -9.88 -16.04 1.02
CA GLN A 3 -10.62 -16.51 -0.15
C GLN A 3 -11.01 -15.32 -1.02
N GLY A 4 -10.60 -15.34 -2.29
CA GLY A 4 -10.91 -14.29 -3.25
C GLY A 4 -9.83 -14.07 -4.31
N THR A 5 -10.04 -13.01 -5.10
CA THR A 5 -9.08 -12.51 -6.08
C THR A 5 -8.34 -11.32 -5.47
N PRO A 6 -7.06 -11.48 -5.09
CA PRO A 6 -6.29 -10.36 -4.54
C PRO A 6 -5.99 -9.34 -5.62
N TYR A 7 -6.01 -8.07 -5.23
CA TYR A 7 -5.56 -6.93 -6.04
C TYR A 7 -4.31 -6.36 -5.37
N ILE A 8 -3.37 -5.90 -6.19
CA ILE A 8 -2.15 -5.21 -5.75
C ILE A 8 -2.17 -3.86 -6.43
N TYR A 9 -2.10 -2.80 -5.64
CA TYR A 9 -2.02 -1.44 -6.15
C TYR A 9 -0.57 -1.05 -6.42
N GLN A 10 -0.34 -0.20 -7.43
CA GLN A 10 1.01 0.20 -7.82
C GLN A 10 1.79 0.82 -6.65
N GLY A 11 2.96 0.27 -6.35
CA GLY A 11 3.82 0.75 -5.25
C GLY A 11 3.63 -0.02 -3.94
N GLU A 12 2.55 -0.79 -3.77
CA GLU A 12 2.37 -1.66 -2.59
C GLU A 12 3.46 -2.74 -2.54
N GLU A 13 3.86 -3.26 -3.70
CA GLU A 13 4.87 -4.31 -3.83
C GLU A 13 6.28 -3.86 -3.47
N ILE A 14 6.51 -2.54 -3.35
CA ILE A 14 7.77 -1.98 -2.85
C ILE A 14 7.59 -1.26 -1.49
N GLY A 15 6.37 -1.27 -0.93
CA GLY A 15 6.08 -0.64 0.35
C GLY A 15 6.08 0.90 0.31
N MET A 16 5.61 1.52 -0.77
CA MET A 16 5.42 2.98 -0.83
C MET A 16 4.50 3.46 0.32
N THR A 17 4.79 4.65 0.84
CA THR A 17 4.09 5.21 2.00
C THR A 17 3.38 6.52 1.65
N ASN A 18 2.49 6.97 2.54
CA ASN A 18 1.91 8.31 2.50
C ASN A 18 2.99 9.40 2.41
N VAL A 19 2.61 10.54 1.85
CA VAL A 19 3.44 11.73 1.65
C VAL A 19 2.91 12.92 2.45
N GLN A 20 3.82 13.76 2.91
CA GLN A 20 3.50 14.99 3.63
C GLN A 20 4.08 16.17 2.86
N PHE A 21 3.32 16.67 1.87
CA PHE A 21 3.66 17.94 1.24
C PHE A 21 3.26 19.09 2.17
N GLU A 22 4.06 20.16 2.15
CA GLU A 22 3.91 21.27 3.09
C GLU A 22 2.69 22.12 2.74
N THR A 23 2.40 22.30 1.45
CA THR A 23 1.35 23.20 1.00
C THR A 23 0.20 22.47 0.30
N LEU A 24 -1.02 23.02 0.43
CA LEU A 24 -2.21 22.48 -0.24
C LEU A 24 -2.08 22.50 -1.77
N ASP A 25 -1.28 23.42 -2.32
CA ASP A 25 -1.11 23.59 -3.76
C ASP A 25 -0.27 22.48 -4.41
N GLU A 26 0.56 21.79 -3.62
CA GLU A 26 1.29 20.60 -4.06
C GLU A 26 0.40 19.38 -4.21
N TYR A 27 -0.82 19.42 -3.67
CA TYR A 27 -1.82 18.40 -3.90
C TYR A 27 -2.68 18.72 -5.11
N ASN A 28 -3.29 17.70 -5.72
CA ASN A 28 -4.14 17.86 -6.90
C ASN A 28 -5.60 17.39 -6.68
N ASP A 29 -5.89 16.67 -5.60
CA ASP A 29 -7.26 16.17 -5.34
C ASP A 29 -8.24 17.33 -5.10
N ILE A 30 -9.27 17.41 -5.95
CA ILE A 30 -10.33 18.40 -5.84
C ILE A 30 -11.09 18.24 -4.51
N GLU A 31 -11.24 17.01 -4.04
CA GLU A 31 -11.97 16.71 -2.81
C GLU A 31 -11.24 17.25 -1.59
N ILE A 32 -9.91 17.05 -1.50
CA ILE A 32 -9.15 17.57 -0.36
C ILE A 32 -9.08 19.10 -0.40
N LYS A 33 -9.00 19.71 -1.58
CA LYS A 33 -9.02 21.17 -1.74
C LYS A 33 -10.36 21.74 -1.28
N GLN A 34 -11.47 21.08 -1.61
CA GLN A 34 -12.79 21.49 -1.16
C GLN A 34 -12.96 21.28 0.35
N PHE A 35 -12.57 20.11 0.85
CA PHE A 35 -12.59 19.77 2.28
C PHE A 35 -11.77 20.76 3.11
N TYR A 36 -10.58 21.13 2.66
CA TYR A 36 -9.75 22.17 3.26
C TYR A 36 -10.52 23.50 3.34
N ARG A 37 -10.99 24.01 2.20
CA ARG A 37 -11.69 25.30 2.13
C ARG A 37 -12.93 25.38 3.02
N ASP A 38 -13.71 24.30 3.09
CA ASP A 38 -14.95 24.28 3.86
C ASP A 38 -14.70 24.22 5.37
N ASN A 39 -13.61 23.57 5.80
CA ASN A 39 -13.29 23.48 7.23
C ASN A 39 -12.50 24.67 7.75
N ILE A 40 -11.65 25.31 6.93
CA ILE A 40 -11.07 26.62 7.31
C ILE A 40 -12.18 27.64 7.62
N LYS A 41 -13.26 27.67 6.83
CA LYS A 41 -14.43 28.54 7.09
C LYS A 41 -15.17 28.20 8.39
N LYS A 42 -15.05 26.98 8.88
CA LYS A 42 -15.63 26.51 10.16
C LYS A 42 -14.73 26.80 11.36
N GLY A 43 -13.52 27.34 11.15
CA GLY A 43 -12.60 27.72 12.20
C GLY A 43 -11.49 26.71 12.50
N TYR A 44 -11.36 25.64 11.71
CA TYR A 44 -10.20 24.75 11.80
C TYR A 44 -8.92 25.44 11.32
N THR A 45 -7.78 25.12 11.91
CA THR A 45 -6.49 25.70 11.52
C THR A 45 -5.92 25.00 10.28
N HIS A 46 -4.94 25.66 9.64
CA HIS A 46 -4.22 25.04 8.52
C HIS A 46 -3.59 23.71 8.93
N GLU A 47 -2.97 23.67 10.10
CA GLU A 47 -2.25 22.51 10.64
C GLU A 47 -3.21 21.33 10.88
N GLU A 48 -4.37 21.57 11.50
CA GLU A 48 -5.40 20.54 11.71
C GLU A 48 -5.88 19.96 10.37
N MET A 49 -6.05 20.81 9.36
CA MET A 49 -6.47 20.38 8.04
C MET A 49 -5.38 19.60 7.31
N MET A 50 -4.13 20.02 7.37
CA MET A 50 -3.02 19.32 6.74
C MET A 50 -2.78 17.95 7.38
N GLU A 51 -2.88 17.83 8.71
CA GLU A 51 -2.81 16.53 9.38
C GLU A 51 -3.88 15.56 8.90
N ALA A 52 -5.12 16.04 8.72
CA ALA A 52 -6.21 15.21 8.20
C ALA A 52 -5.94 14.78 6.74
N ILE A 53 -5.37 15.68 5.93
CA ILE A 53 -5.00 15.42 4.53
C ILE A 53 -3.85 14.40 4.46
N TRP A 54 -2.80 14.53 5.26
CA TRP A 54 -1.69 13.57 5.30
C TRP A 54 -2.15 12.16 5.67
N LYS A 55 -3.13 12.05 6.56
CA LYS A 55 -3.68 10.76 7.02
C LYS A 55 -4.65 10.13 6.01
N ASN A 56 -5.51 10.92 5.38
CA ASN A 56 -6.68 10.40 4.64
C ASN A 56 -6.73 10.77 3.15
N GLY A 57 -5.86 11.67 2.69
CA GLY A 57 -5.87 12.18 1.32
C GLY A 57 -5.52 11.09 0.31
N ARG A 58 -6.30 11.01 -0.78
CA ARG A 58 -6.09 9.99 -1.82
C ARG A 58 -4.84 10.22 -2.66
N ASP A 59 -4.34 11.46 -2.69
CA ASP A 59 -3.09 11.79 -3.38
C ASP A 59 -1.88 11.07 -2.79
N ASN A 60 -1.97 10.57 -1.54
CA ASN A 60 -0.97 9.64 -0.98
C ASN A 60 -0.75 8.41 -1.86
N ALA A 61 -1.79 7.90 -2.51
CA ALA A 61 -1.70 6.75 -3.40
C ALA A 61 -1.41 7.15 -4.86
N ARG A 62 -1.30 8.45 -5.18
CA ARG A 62 -1.18 8.94 -6.56
C ARG A 62 0.18 9.55 -6.88
N THR A 63 1.07 9.65 -5.91
CA THR A 63 2.45 10.08 -6.17
C THR A 63 3.07 9.20 -7.25
N PRO A 64 3.94 9.76 -8.11
CA PRO A 64 4.70 9.00 -9.10
C PRO A 64 5.29 7.70 -8.54
N VAL A 65 5.23 6.63 -9.33
CA VAL A 65 5.87 5.35 -8.99
C VAL A 65 7.38 5.55 -8.90
N GLN A 66 7.98 4.99 -7.86
CA GLN A 66 9.40 5.16 -7.51
C GLN A 66 10.25 4.07 -8.17
N TRP A 67 10.74 4.31 -9.39
CA TRP A 67 11.48 3.30 -10.15
C TRP A 67 12.93 3.14 -9.66
N ASP A 68 13.63 4.25 -9.47
CA ASP A 68 15.03 4.25 -9.08
C ASP A 68 15.39 5.49 -8.24
N ASN A 69 16.68 5.69 -7.98
CA ASN A 69 17.18 6.83 -7.21
C ASN A 69 17.54 8.05 -8.06
N SER A 70 17.19 8.11 -9.34
CA SER A 70 17.50 9.24 -10.23
C SER A 70 16.56 10.44 -9.99
N GLU A 71 16.58 11.45 -10.85
CA GLU A 71 15.63 12.57 -10.74
C GLU A 71 14.19 12.08 -10.90
N ASN A 72 13.26 12.61 -10.10
CA ASN A 72 11.84 12.19 -10.07
C ASN A 72 11.64 10.67 -9.92
N ALA A 73 12.57 9.98 -9.24
CA ALA A 73 12.59 8.53 -9.09
C ALA A 73 12.56 7.73 -10.40
N GLY A 74 13.09 8.30 -11.50
CA GLY A 74 13.06 7.67 -12.82
C GLY A 74 11.68 7.68 -13.48
N PHE A 75 10.66 8.32 -12.89
CA PHE A 75 9.31 8.36 -13.44
C PHE A 75 9.20 9.26 -14.70
N THR A 76 9.88 10.41 -14.69
CA THR A 76 9.90 11.34 -15.82
C THR A 76 11.14 12.23 -15.79
N SER A 77 11.60 12.65 -16.97
CA SER A 77 12.63 13.69 -17.12
C SER A 77 12.06 15.12 -17.12
N ALA A 78 10.73 15.26 -17.13
CA ALA A 78 10.03 16.54 -17.03
C ALA A 78 9.53 16.78 -15.59
N GLN A 79 8.85 17.90 -15.36
CA GLN A 79 8.14 18.13 -14.10
C GLN A 79 6.97 17.14 -13.98
N PRO A 80 6.90 16.31 -12.93
CA PRO A 80 5.75 15.43 -12.73
C PRO A 80 4.50 16.24 -12.36
N TRP A 81 3.32 15.73 -12.73
CA TRP A 81 2.04 16.40 -12.45
C TRP A 81 1.69 16.44 -10.94
N LEU A 82 2.29 15.54 -10.16
CA LEU A 82 2.27 15.50 -8.71
C LEU A 82 3.69 15.20 -8.24
N ASN A 83 4.14 15.84 -7.16
CA ASN A 83 5.49 15.66 -6.65
C ASN A 83 5.75 14.19 -6.27
N VAL A 84 6.99 13.73 -6.47
CA VAL A 84 7.43 12.40 -6.00
C VAL A 84 7.61 12.42 -4.49
N ASN A 85 7.34 11.30 -3.81
CA ASN A 85 7.62 11.19 -2.38
C ASN A 85 9.14 11.29 -2.14
N PRO A 86 9.63 12.17 -1.24
CA PRO A 86 11.07 12.33 -1.00
C PRO A 86 11.81 11.05 -0.60
N ASN A 87 11.10 10.06 -0.05
CA ASN A 87 11.69 8.78 0.37
C ASN A 87 12.11 7.86 -0.79
N TYR A 88 11.93 8.28 -2.06
CA TYR A 88 12.25 7.47 -3.23
C TYR A 88 13.72 7.03 -3.33
N LYS A 89 14.63 7.74 -2.63
CA LYS A 89 16.03 7.34 -2.52
C LYS A 89 16.22 6.05 -1.71
N GLU A 90 15.29 5.75 -0.81
CA GLU A 90 15.29 4.57 0.07
C GLU A 90 14.33 3.50 -0.44
N ILE A 91 13.12 3.91 -0.87
CA ILE A 91 12.09 3.02 -1.39
C ILE A 91 12.01 3.19 -2.90
N ASN A 92 12.50 2.24 -3.68
CA ASN A 92 12.33 2.23 -5.13
C ASN A 92 12.44 0.81 -5.69
N VAL A 93 11.94 0.62 -6.92
CA VAL A 93 11.94 -0.68 -7.61
C VAL A 93 13.37 -1.22 -7.79
N GLN A 94 14.33 -0.39 -8.16
CA GLN A 94 15.72 -0.82 -8.32
C GLN A 94 16.26 -1.45 -7.02
N ALA A 95 16.18 -0.73 -5.90
CA ALA A 95 16.62 -1.22 -4.59
C ALA A 95 15.85 -2.48 -4.16
N ALA A 96 14.53 -2.52 -4.37
CA ALA A 96 13.71 -3.67 -4.04
C ALA A 96 14.06 -4.92 -4.87
N LEU A 97 14.57 -4.77 -6.10
CA LEU A 97 14.99 -5.89 -6.94
C LEU A 97 16.38 -6.44 -6.59
N GLU A 98 17.25 -5.56 -6.06
CA GLU A 98 18.60 -5.88 -5.59
C GLU A 98 18.55 -6.66 -4.25
N ASP A 99 17.65 -6.28 -3.34
CA ASP A 99 17.44 -6.97 -2.07
C ASP A 99 16.48 -8.17 -2.20
N LYS A 100 16.93 -9.37 -1.86
CA LYS A 100 16.12 -10.61 -1.94
C LYS A 100 15.14 -10.80 -0.79
N ASP A 101 15.32 -10.05 0.29
CA ASP A 101 14.42 -10.06 1.45
C ASP A 101 13.39 -8.91 1.38
N SER A 102 13.35 -8.20 0.25
CA SER A 102 12.45 -7.05 0.05
C SER A 102 10.97 -7.44 0.00
N VAL A 103 10.12 -6.43 0.20
CA VAL A 103 8.65 -6.53 0.04
C VAL A 103 8.29 -7.11 -1.33
N PHE A 104 9.03 -6.75 -2.38
CA PHE A 104 8.78 -7.23 -3.74
C PHE A 104 8.92 -8.75 -3.85
N TYR A 105 10.01 -9.31 -3.30
CA TYR A 105 10.20 -10.75 -3.30
C TYR A 105 9.25 -11.47 -2.35
N HIS A 106 8.83 -10.83 -1.26
CA HIS A 106 7.76 -11.35 -0.41
C HIS A 106 6.43 -11.49 -1.18
N TYR A 107 6.00 -10.45 -1.91
CA TYR A 107 4.83 -10.53 -2.79
C TYR A 107 4.98 -11.60 -3.87
N LYS A 108 6.16 -11.69 -4.51
CA LYS A 108 6.45 -12.72 -5.51
C LYS A 108 6.32 -14.13 -4.93
N ALA A 109 6.85 -14.36 -3.72
CA ALA A 109 6.73 -15.64 -3.02
C ALA A 109 5.27 -15.97 -2.67
N LEU A 110 4.47 -14.99 -2.22
CA LEU A 110 3.05 -15.18 -1.95
C LEU A 110 2.24 -15.52 -3.21
N ILE A 111 2.55 -14.88 -4.34
CA ILE A 111 1.91 -15.17 -5.63
C ILE A 111 2.28 -16.58 -6.10
N ASP A 112 3.56 -16.96 -5.99
CA ASP A 112 4.04 -18.29 -6.36
C ASP A 112 3.40 -19.38 -5.48
N LEU A 113 3.35 -19.16 -4.16
CA LEU A 113 2.65 -20.01 -3.21
C LEU A 113 1.18 -20.20 -3.60
N ARG A 114 0.48 -19.11 -3.96
CA ARG A 114 -0.93 -19.17 -4.37
C ARG A 114 -1.13 -19.89 -5.71
N LYS A 115 -0.20 -19.81 -6.66
CA LYS A 115 -0.41 -20.29 -8.04
C LYS A 115 0.21 -21.65 -8.33
N ASN A 116 1.46 -21.83 -7.92
CA ASN A 116 2.34 -22.90 -8.40
C ASN A 116 2.65 -23.94 -7.32
N SER A 117 2.29 -23.70 -6.06
CA SER A 117 2.52 -24.66 -4.98
C SER A 117 1.44 -25.75 -4.91
N GLU A 118 1.74 -26.83 -4.21
CA GLU A 118 0.77 -27.88 -3.86
C GLU A 118 -0.39 -27.41 -2.96
N PHE A 119 -0.32 -26.18 -2.46
CA PHE A 119 -1.37 -25.54 -1.65
C PHE A 119 -2.26 -24.60 -2.47
N SER A 120 -2.09 -24.54 -3.80
CA SER A 120 -2.85 -23.65 -4.69
C SER A 120 -4.37 -23.79 -4.49
N ASP A 121 -4.93 -25.00 -4.61
CA ASP A 121 -6.37 -25.22 -4.44
C ASP A 121 -6.86 -24.91 -3.02
N LEU A 122 -6.06 -25.25 -2.00
CA LEU A 122 -6.35 -24.91 -0.61
C LEU A 122 -6.43 -23.39 -0.41
N ILE A 123 -5.53 -22.63 -1.02
CA ILE A 123 -5.48 -21.17 -0.92
C ILE A 123 -6.62 -20.52 -1.71
N VAL A 124 -6.95 -21.04 -2.88
CA VAL A 124 -7.98 -20.45 -3.76
C VAL A 124 -9.38 -20.83 -3.31
N TYR A 125 -9.63 -22.10 -3.03
CA TYR A 125 -10.96 -22.67 -2.81
C TYR A 125 -11.22 -23.15 -1.38
N GLY A 126 -10.21 -23.19 -0.51
CA GLY A 126 -10.40 -23.67 0.86
C GLY A 126 -11.34 -22.80 1.69
N ASN A 127 -12.16 -23.45 2.53
CA ASN A 127 -13.09 -22.78 3.43
C ASN A 127 -12.34 -21.97 4.48
N TYR A 128 -12.85 -20.80 4.83
CA TYR A 128 -12.28 -19.91 5.84
C TYR A 128 -12.90 -20.14 7.23
N GLU A 129 -12.07 -20.15 8.26
CA GLU A 129 -12.48 -20.23 9.68
C GLU A 129 -11.62 -19.26 10.52
N LEU A 130 -12.25 -18.26 11.13
CA LEU A 130 -11.59 -17.34 12.06
C LEU A 130 -11.38 -18.02 13.42
N LEU A 131 -10.18 -17.89 14.01
CA LEU A 131 -9.84 -18.58 15.26
C LEU A 131 -9.92 -17.70 16.51
N LEU A 132 -9.48 -16.45 16.41
CA LEU A 132 -9.33 -15.55 17.54
C LEU A 132 -10.06 -14.22 17.27
N PRO A 133 -11.41 -14.22 17.25
CA PRO A 133 -12.19 -13.04 16.87
C PRO A 133 -12.00 -11.84 17.81
N ASP A 134 -11.74 -12.10 19.09
CA ASP A 134 -11.65 -11.06 20.13
C ASP A 134 -10.21 -10.71 20.53
N HIS A 135 -9.19 -11.30 19.87
CA HIS A 135 -7.79 -11.06 20.24
C HIS A 135 -7.27 -9.77 19.58
N GLU A 136 -6.96 -8.75 20.38
CA GLU A 136 -6.63 -7.40 19.89
C GLU A 136 -5.33 -7.31 19.07
N GLN A 137 -4.42 -8.27 19.23
CA GLN A 137 -3.07 -8.22 18.63
C GLN A 137 -2.76 -9.36 17.66
N VAL A 138 -3.65 -10.33 17.48
CA VAL A 138 -3.36 -11.54 16.69
C VAL A 138 -4.51 -11.82 15.78
N PHE A 139 -4.25 -11.77 14.47
CA PHE A 139 -5.22 -12.16 13.47
C PHE A 139 -4.89 -13.56 12.95
N ALA A 140 -5.65 -14.56 13.40
CA ALA A 140 -5.43 -15.95 13.04
C ALA A 140 -6.67 -16.60 12.42
N TYR A 141 -6.48 -17.32 11.31
CA TYR A 141 -7.53 -18.08 10.63
C TYR A 141 -6.98 -19.35 9.99
N LYS A 142 -7.87 -20.31 9.75
CA LYS A 142 -7.56 -21.51 8.96
C LYS A 142 -8.19 -21.42 7.58
N ARG A 143 -7.53 -22.12 6.64
CA ARG A 143 -8.11 -22.53 5.36
C ARG A 143 -8.09 -24.05 5.29
N THR A 144 -9.21 -24.67 4.90
CA THR A 144 -9.31 -26.13 4.78
C THR A 144 -9.87 -26.55 3.41
N HIS A 145 -9.24 -27.52 2.76
CA HIS A 145 -9.66 -28.06 1.46
C HIS A 145 -9.11 -29.48 1.30
N GLU A 146 -9.97 -30.44 0.96
CA GLU A 146 -9.61 -31.84 0.68
C GLU A 146 -8.60 -32.46 1.66
N GLY A 147 -8.85 -32.30 2.97
CA GLY A 147 -7.99 -32.84 4.03
C GLY A 147 -6.70 -32.06 4.31
N LYS A 148 -6.37 -31.03 3.52
CA LYS A 148 -5.28 -30.10 3.82
C LYS A 148 -5.78 -28.93 4.67
N THR A 149 -4.91 -28.44 5.56
CA THR A 149 -5.17 -27.26 6.41
C THR A 149 -3.99 -26.29 6.34
N LEU A 150 -4.29 -25.01 6.13
CA LEU A 150 -3.33 -23.90 6.23
C LEU A 150 -3.73 -23.02 7.41
N LEU A 151 -2.81 -22.79 8.33
CA LEU A 151 -2.96 -21.80 9.40
C LEU A 151 -2.25 -20.51 8.97
N VAL A 152 -2.97 -19.40 9.03
CA VAL A 152 -2.40 -18.06 8.81
C VAL A 152 -2.45 -17.29 10.12
N VAL A 153 -1.32 -16.67 10.47
CA VAL A 153 -1.15 -15.84 11.67
C VAL A 153 -0.47 -14.55 11.24
N ALA A 154 -1.02 -13.41 11.65
CA ALA A 154 -0.48 -12.07 11.46
C ALA A 154 -0.62 -11.27 12.76
#